data_AF-A0A2K3JED1-F1
#
_entry.id   AF-A0A2K3JED1-F1
#
_cell.length_a   1.000
_cell.length_b   1.000
_cell.length_c   1.000
_cell.angle_alpha   90.00
_cell.angle_beta   90.00
_cell.angle_gamma   90.00
#
_symmetry.space_group_name_H-M   'P 1'
#
loop_
_entity.id
_entity.type
_entity.pdbx_description
1 polymer ?
#
loop_
_entity_poly.entity_id
_entity_poly.type
_entity_poly.pdbx_seq_one_letter_code
_entity_poly.pdbx_strand_id
1 'polypeptide(L)' 'TLWPFPDDVVRKFGNQVEKILVPELNLGQLSREVLRVVKDSVVVVPLNKIGGGRMIEPNELVEAMEQS' A
#
# COMPACT_ATOMS: atom_id res chain seq x y z
N THR A 1 -11.26 -10.25 3.32
CA THR A 1 -11.86 -9.94 2.01
C THR A 1 -11.61 -8.47 1.70
N LEU A 2 -11.73 -8.05 0.43
CA LEU A 2 -11.49 -6.65 0.02
C LEU A 2 -12.64 -5.71 0.35
N TRP A 3 -13.89 -6.19 0.24
CA TRP A 3 -15.08 -5.43 0.57
C TRP A 3 -16.02 -6.22 1.51
N PRO A 4 -16.68 -5.58 2.49
CA PRO A 4 -16.43 -4.20 2.95
C PRO A 4 -14.96 -4.00 3.37
N PHE A 5 -14.41 -2.81 3.11
CA PHE A 5 -13.00 -2.55 3.41
C PHE A 5 -12.76 -2.68 4.94
N PRO A 6 -11.69 -3.36 5.38
CA PRO A 6 -11.48 -3.65 6.80
C PRO A 6 -10.85 -2.47 7.55
N ASP A 7 -11.58 -1.35 7.65
CA ASP A 7 -11.12 -0.09 8.23
C ASP A 7 -10.47 -0.25 9.62
N ASP A 8 -11.09 -1.02 10.53
CA ASP A 8 -10.57 -1.18 11.89
C ASP A 8 -9.25 -1.94 11.97
N VAL A 9 -9.09 -2.96 11.11
CA VAL A 9 -7.87 -3.78 11.07
C VAL A 9 -6.72 -2.98 10.49
N VAL A 10 -6.96 -2.28 9.39
CA VAL A 10 -5.95 -1.44 8.72
C VAL A 10 -5.52 -0.28 9.62
N ARG A 11 -6.46 0.37 10.33
CA ARG A 11 -6.14 1.42 11.31
C ARG A 11 -5.29 0.90 12.46
N LYS A 12 -5.65 -0.26 13.03
CA LYS A 12 -4.88 -0.87 14.13
C LYS A 12 -3.48 -1.24 13.69
N PHE A 13 -3.33 -1.83 12.50
CA PHE A 13 -2.03 -2.18 11.93
C PHE A 13 -1.17 -0.95 11.66
N GLY A 14 -1.75 0.12 11.11
CA GLY A 14 -1.05 1.38 10.85
C GLY A 14 -0.45 2.03 12.10
N ASN A 15 -1.01 1.79 13.29
CA ASN A 15 -0.45 2.29 14.55
C ASN A 15 0.77 1.50 15.06
N GLN A 16 1.13 0.38 14.40
CA GLN A 16 2.20 -0.52 14.82
C GLN A 16 3.43 -0.46 13.91
N VAL A 17 3.38 0.30 12.82
CA VAL A 17 4.41 0.34 11.79
C VAL A 17 4.74 1.78 11.42
N GLU A 18 5.96 2.01 10.93
CA GLU A 18 6.39 3.36 10.51
C GLU A 18 5.85 3.72 9.12
N LYS A 19 5.75 2.71 8.23
CA LYS A 19 5.34 2.86 6.83
C LYS A 19 4.51 1.66 6.38
N ILE A 20 3.58 1.89 5.46
CA ILE A 20 2.80 0.85 4.77
C ILE A 20 3.09 0.94 3.27
N LEU A 21 3.78 -0.07 2.73
CA LEU A 21 3.95 -0.22 1.29
C LEU A 21 2.73 -0.92 0.69
N VAL A 22 2.13 -0.32 -0.34
CA VAL A 22 0.98 -0.89 -1.06
C VAL A 22 1.37 -1.14 -2.52
N PRO A 23 1.82 -2.36 -2.85
CA PRO A 23 2.10 -2.74 -4.23
C PRO A 23 0.81 -3.07 -4.99
N GLU A 24 0.61 -2.44 -6.14
CA GLU A 24 -0.57 -2.68 -6.98
C GLU A 24 -0.31 -2.58 -8.48
N LEU A 25 -1.01 -3.43 -9.25
CA LEU A 25 -0.97 -3.44 -10.72
C LEU A 25 -2.02 -2.48 -11.33
N ASN A 26 -2.25 -1.36 -10.66
CA ASN A 26 -3.26 -0.37 -11.03
C ASN A 26 -2.79 1.04 -10.61
N LEU A 27 -3.71 2.01 -10.63
CA LEU A 27 -3.42 3.44 -10.48
C LEU A 27 -3.81 4.04 -9.11
N GLY A 28 -3.91 3.24 -8.04
CA GLY A 28 -4.23 3.79 -6.73
C GLY A 28 -5.43 3.18 -6.03
N GLN A 29 -6.01 2.07 -6.51
CA GLN A 29 -7.30 1.63 -6.00
C GLN A 29 -7.21 1.23 -4.53
N LEU A 30 -6.20 0.43 -4.17
CA LEU A 30 -6.05 -0.05 -2.80
C LEU A 30 -5.29 0.95 -1.93
N SER A 31 -4.25 1.57 -2.48
CA SER A 31 -3.43 2.54 -1.74
C SER A 31 -4.25 3.73 -1.23
N ARG A 32 -5.25 4.18 -2.01
CA ARG A 32 -6.17 5.25 -1.57
C ARG A 32 -7.12 4.82 -0.47
N GLU A 33 -7.58 3.57 -0.45
CA GLU A 33 -8.42 3.06 0.64
C GLU A 33 -7.62 2.92 1.94
N VAL A 34 -6.38 2.42 1.85
CA VAL A 34 -5.45 2.40 2.98
C VAL A 34 -5.24 3.81 3.50
N LEU A 35 -4.91 4.77 2.62
CA LEU A 35 -4.71 6.18 2.97
C LEU A 35 -5.97 6.81 3.59
N ARG A 36 -7.18 6.52 3.07
CA ARG A 36 -8.47 6.98 3.63
C ARG A 36 -8.61 6.58 5.10
N VAL A 37 -8.20 5.35 5.42
CA VAL A 37 -8.33 4.78 6.77
C VAL A 37 -7.28 5.33 7.72
N VAL A 38 -6.00 5.32 7.32
CA VAL A 38 -4.89 5.69 8.21
C VAL A 38 -4.63 7.20 8.25
N LYS A 39 -5.03 7.95 7.22
CA LYS A 39 -4.80 9.39 7.09
C LYS A 39 -3.30 9.71 7.28
N ASP A 40 -2.99 10.58 8.24
CA ASP A 40 -1.62 11.03 8.53
C ASP A 40 -0.97 10.22 9.67
N SER A 41 -1.57 9.11 10.12
CA SER A 41 -1.03 8.33 11.25
C SER A 41 0.21 7.50 10.88
N VAL A 42 0.39 7.20 9.59
CA VAL A 42 1.48 6.37 9.07
C VAL A 42 1.74 6.73 7.61
N VAL A 43 2.99 6.65 7.16
CA VAL A 43 3.34 6.94 5.78
C VAL A 43 2.84 5.81 4.88
N VAL A 44 1.96 6.12 3.92
CA VAL A 44 1.52 5.16 2.91
C VAL A 44 2.34 5.36 1.64
N VAL A 45 3.07 4.32 1.24
CA VAL A 45 3.92 4.31 0.05
C VAL A 45 3.21 3.50 -1.04
N PRO A 46 2.72 4.13 -2.12
CA PRO A 46 2.17 3.41 -3.26
C PRO A 46 3.29 2.90 -4.17
N LEU A 47 3.26 1.61 -4.54
CA LEU A 47 4.10 1.04 -5.60
C LEU A 47 3.20 0.57 -6.75
N ASN A 48 3.04 1.44 -7.74
CA ASN A 48 2.09 1.23 -8.82
C ASN A 48 2.84 0.79 -10.09
N LYS A 49 2.42 -0.34 -10.67
CA LYS A 49 2.94 -0.83 -11.95
C LYS A 49 1.81 -0.99 -12.95
N ILE A 50 1.93 -0.33 -14.10
CA ILE A 50 0.92 -0.37 -15.17
C ILE A 50 1.52 -0.90 -16.48
N GLY A 51 0.73 -1.67 -17.22
CA GLY A 51 1.05 -2.08 -18.59
C GLY A 51 1.86 -3.38 -18.71
N GLY A 52 1.55 -4.15 -19.77
CA GLY A 52 2.40 -5.24 -20.27
C GLY A 52 2.28 -6.60 -19.56
N GLY A 53 1.37 -6.77 -18.59
CA GLY A 53 1.17 -8.05 -17.90
C GLY A 53 2.35 -8.48 -17.02
N ARG A 54 3.28 -7.58 -16.73
CA ARG A 54 4.43 -7.84 -15.87
C ARG A 54 4.04 -7.64 -14.41
N MET A 55 4.45 -8.59 -13.58
CA MET A 55 4.25 -8.50 -12.13
C MET A 55 5.23 -7.49 -11.53
N ILE A 56 4.96 -7.08 -10.29
CA ILE A 56 5.93 -6.41 -9.45
C ILE A 56 6.94 -7.47 -9.00
N GLU A 57 8.21 -7.22 -9.28
CA GLU A 57 9.32 -8.10 -8.93
C GLU A 57 9.74 -7.89 -7.47
N PRO A 58 10.26 -8.92 -6.78
CA PRO A 58 10.71 -8.78 -5.39
C PRO A 58 11.73 -7.66 -5.17
N ASN A 59 12.61 -7.42 -6.14
CA ASN A 59 13.61 -6.36 -6.05
C ASN A 59 12.97 -4.96 -6.06
N GLU A 60 11.89 -4.76 -6.83
CA GLU A 60 11.16 -3.49 -6.84
C GLU A 60 10.49 -3.22 -5.48
N LEU A 61 10.06 -4.27 -4.76
CA LEU A 61 9.56 -4.13 -3.39
C LEU A 61 10.66 -3.69 -2.44
N VAL A 62 11.83 -4.32 -2.50
CA VAL A 62 12.98 -3.98 -1.63
C VAL A 62 13.44 -2.56 -1.90
N GLU A 63 13.62 -2.18 -3.17
CA GLU A 63 14.01 -0.82 -3.55
C GLU A 63 12.99 0.23 -3.07
N ALA A 64 11.70 -0.06 -3.19
CA ALA A 64 10.66 0.82 -2.67
C ALA A 64 10.73 0.95 -1.14
N MET A 65 11.03 -0.11 -0.41
CA MET A 65 11.19 -0.06 1.04
C MET A 65 12.41 0.75 1.49
N GLU A 66 13.51 0.70 0.73
CA GLU A 66 14.75 1.42 1.05
C GLU A 66 14.70 2.91 0.70
N GLN A 67 13.98 3.29 -0.36
CA GLN A 67 13.91 4.67 -0.86
C GLN A 67 12.85 5.54 -0.16
N SER A 68 11.92 4.90 0.56
CA SER A 68 10.78 5.55 1.20
C SER A 68 11.08 6.04 2.59
#